data_AF-A0A7J2J513-F1
#
_entry.id   AF-A0A7J2J513-F1
#
_cell.length_a   1.000
_cell.length_b   1.000
_cell.length_c   1.000
_cell.angle_alpha   90.00
_cell.angle_beta   90.00
_cell.angle_gamma   90.00
#
_symmetry.space_group_name_H-M   'P 1'
#
loop_
_entity.id
_entity.type
_entity.pdbx_description
1 polymer ?
#
loop_
_entity_poly.entity_id
_entity_poly.type
_entity_poly.pdbx_seq_one_letter_code
_entity_poly.pdbx_strand_id
1 'polypeptide(L)'
;MFREEGWVRRKCAKCGKYFWTIDPDRNDCGEPPCAEYSFIGNPPIRKMDWNEVREKFLSFFERRGHERVSRYPVVARWRDDVLFTGASIMCFQPWVTSGEVDPPANPLVISQPCVRFPDLDNVGKTGRHFTMFEMMAHHAFNNVYFKDETVRLGFEWLKSIGVKEDDIVFKEDWWEGGGNAGPDHEVIVRGLELATLVHMAYEGPVNGRYLEMKNKVVDTGYGLNRHVWISKGSPTGYDAMFPKLLKYLRAESGLDFPSDLISEYTKVAGKYDLSGGRSNRTKVIEEVSLRLDMDP
;
A
#
# COMPACT_ATOMS: atom_id res chain seq x y z
N MET A 1 12.23 -1.63 17.93
CA MET A 1 10.89 -0.98 18.04
C MET A 1 9.83 -1.87 18.67
N PHE A 2 9.33 -2.93 18.01
CA PHE A 2 8.17 -3.70 18.51
C PHE A 2 8.27 -4.12 19.98
N ARG A 3 9.40 -4.73 20.37
CA ARG A 3 9.63 -5.16 21.76
C ARG A 3 9.79 -4.00 22.74
N GLU A 4 10.34 -2.88 22.30
CA GLU A 4 10.60 -1.71 23.13
C GLU A 4 9.31 -0.94 23.44
N GLU A 5 8.37 -0.92 22.49
CA GLU A 5 7.14 -0.14 22.56
C GLU A 5 5.91 -1.00 22.89
N GLY A 6 6.12 -2.22 23.39
CA GLY A 6 5.04 -3.08 23.92
C GLY A 6 4.17 -3.76 22.87
N TRP A 7 4.60 -3.81 21.61
CA TRP A 7 3.86 -4.51 20.55
C TRP A 7 3.92 -6.02 20.77
N VAL A 8 2.77 -6.67 20.57
CA VAL A 8 2.65 -8.11 20.69
C VAL A 8 2.55 -8.76 19.32
N ARG A 9 3.28 -9.86 19.13
CA ARG A 9 3.18 -10.71 17.93
C ARG A 9 2.05 -11.70 18.11
N ARG A 10 1.10 -11.70 17.17
CA ARG A 10 -0.11 -12.54 17.19
C ARG A 10 -0.19 -13.32 15.88
N LYS A 11 -0.99 -14.39 15.88
CA LYS A 11 -1.31 -15.16 14.67
C LYS A 11 -2.77 -14.92 14.32
N CYS A 12 -3.05 -14.50 13.09
CA CYS A 12 -4.41 -14.23 12.64
C CYS A 12 -5.24 -15.52 12.68
N ALA A 13 -6.39 -15.49 13.35
CA ALA A 13 -7.29 -16.64 13.46
C ALA A 13 -7.91 -17.04 12.11
N LYS A 14 -7.95 -16.12 11.14
CA LYS A 14 -8.59 -16.32 9.82
C LYS A 14 -7.61 -16.80 8.75
N CYS A 15 -6.48 -16.13 8.56
CA CYS A 15 -5.50 -16.46 7.50
C CYS A 15 -4.24 -17.18 8.00
N GLY A 16 -4.03 -17.25 9.31
CA GLY A 16 -2.85 -17.89 9.90
C GLY A 16 -1.53 -17.12 9.76
N LYS A 17 -1.51 -15.96 9.08
CA LYS A 17 -0.33 -15.09 9.02
C LYS A 17 -0.06 -14.43 10.38
N TYR A 18 1.21 -14.16 10.66
CA TYR A 18 1.61 -13.44 11.86
C TYR A 18 1.49 -11.93 11.65
N PHE A 19 1.22 -11.20 12.72
CA PHE A 19 1.13 -9.75 12.70
C PHE A 19 1.51 -9.17 14.06
N TRP A 20 1.86 -7.89 14.08
CA TRP A 20 2.16 -7.12 15.27
C TRP A 20 1.10 -6.06 15.51
N THR A 21 0.69 -5.90 16.76
CA THR A 21 -0.28 -4.88 17.19
C THR A 21 0.01 -4.46 18.63
N ILE A 22 -0.44 -3.26 19.00
CA ILE A 22 -0.42 -2.81 20.40
C ILE A 22 -1.61 -3.36 21.22
N ASP A 23 -2.68 -3.78 20.54
CA ASP A 23 -3.87 -4.35 21.16
C ASP A 23 -3.64 -5.84 21.50
N PRO A 24 -3.53 -6.21 22.79
CA PRO A 24 -3.26 -7.59 23.21
C PRO A 24 -4.45 -8.53 23.01
N ASP A 25 -5.65 -8.02 22.69
CA ASP A 25 -6.87 -8.80 22.52
C ASP A 25 -7.20 -9.04 21.04
N ARG A 26 -6.62 -8.26 20.12
CA ARG A 26 -6.81 -8.44 18.68
C ARG A 26 -6.47 -9.86 18.20
N ASN A 27 -7.33 -10.43 17.35
CA ASN A 27 -7.21 -11.79 16.84
C ASN A 27 -7.18 -11.91 15.30
N ASP A 28 -7.33 -10.81 14.57
CA ASP A 28 -7.20 -10.73 13.11
C ASP A 28 -6.06 -9.79 12.68
N CYS A 29 -5.52 -10.00 11.48
CA CYS A 29 -4.44 -9.18 10.92
C CYS A 29 -4.89 -7.81 10.42
N GLY A 30 -6.16 -7.43 10.57
CA GLY A 30 -6.66 -6.11 10.20
C GLY A 30 -6.84 -5.85 8.71
N GLU A 31 -6.56 -6.80 7.83
CA GLU A 31 -6.69 -6.66 6.37
C GLU A 31 -7.79 -7.57 5.80
N PRO A 32 -8.57 -7.14 4.79
CA PRO A 32 -9.45 -8.01 4.03
C PRO A 32 -8.74 -9.27 3.49
N PRO A 33 -9.40 -10.44 3.50
CA PRO A 33 -10.78 -10.69 3.96
C PRO A 33 -10.91 -10.85 5.48
N CYS A 34 -9.82 -10.73 6.25
CA CYS A 34 -9.82 -10.96 7.69
C CYS A 34 -10.49 -9.82 8.47
N ALA A 35 -10.47 -8.59 7.94
CA ALA A 35 -11.18 -7.43 8.47
C ALA A 35 -11.84 -6.63 7.33
N GLU A 36 -12.72 -5.69 7.67
CA GLU A 36 -13.36 -4.79 6.71
C GLU A 36 -12.78 -3.38 6.80
N TYR A 37 -13.02 -2.57 5.76
CA TYR A 37 -12.70 -1.14 5.80
C TYR A 37 -13.60 -0.43 6.81
N SER A 38 -13.02 -0.04 7.95
CA SER A 38 -13.73 0.72 8.99
C SER A 38 -13.53 2.24 8.88
N PHE A 39 -12.69 2.70 7.94
CA PHE A 39 -12.43 4.12 7.72
C PHE A 39 -13.44 4.80 6.78
N ILE A 40 -14.21 4.05 5.99
CA ILE A 40 -15.21 4.61 5.06
C ILE A 40 -16.34 5.24 5.89
N GLY A 41 -16.55 6.55 5.71
CA GLY A 41 -17.44 7.38 6.55
C GLY A 41 -16.85 7.78 7.91
N ASN A 42 -15.70 7.24 8.30
CA ASN A 42 -15.07 7.46 9.61
C ASN A 42 -13.53 7.53 9.49
N PRO A 43 -12.98 8.58 8.84
CA PRO A 43 -11.55 8.67 8.59
C PRO A 43 -10.75 8.75 9.91
N PRO A 44 -9.63 7.99 10.06
CA PRO A 44 -8.81 8.01 11.27
C PRO A 44 -7.92 9.25 11.40
N ILE A 45 -7.79 10.05 10.34
CA ILE A 45 -6.86 11.18 10.26
C ILE A 45 -7.53 12.40 9.62
N ARG A 46 -6.91 13.58 9.75
CA ARG A 46 -7.38 14.78 9.08
C ARG A 46 -7.38 14.60 7.56
N LYS A 47 -8.45 15.08 6.92
CA LYS A 47 -8.57 15.19 5.45
C LYS A 47 -7.39 15.93 4.82
N MET A 48 -6.81 15.32 3.78
CA MET A 48 -5.71 15.87 2.99
C MET A 48 -5.99 15.66 1.49
N ASP A 49 -5.39 16.50 0.64
CA ASP A 49 -5.32 16.24 -0.80
C ASP A 49 -4.02 15.52 -1.19
N TRP A 50 -3.88 15.18 -2.47
CA TRP A 50 -2.71 14.44 -2.94
C TRP A 50 -1.41 15.22 -2.79
N ASN A 51 -1.44 16.55 -2.92
CA ASN A 51 -0.24 17.39 -2.87
C ASN A 51 0.22 17.50 -1.42
N GLU A 52 -0.74 17.68 -0.51
CA GLU A 52 -0.48 17.72 0.91
C GLU A 52 0.10 16.40 1.43
N VAL A 53 -0.48 15.26 1.04
CA VAL A 53 0.06 13.93 1.41
C VAL A 53 1.48 13.77 0.88
N ARG A 54 1.71 14.08 -0.40
CA ARG A 54 3.04 13.97 -1.04
C ARG A 54 4.06 14.82 -0.31
N GLU A 55 3.76 16.08 -0.09
CA GLU A 55 4.72 17.03 0.49
C GLU A 55 5.01 16.70 1.95
N LYS A 56 4.00 16.32 2.73
CA LYS A 56 4.22 15.88 4.12
C LYS A 56 5.11 14.66 4.20
N PHE A 57 4.92 13.68 3.31
CA PHE A 57 5.75 12.48 3.27
C PHE A 57 7.20 12.82 2.94
N LEU A 58 7.42 13.54 1.83
CA LEU A 58 8.77 13.90 1.39
C LEU A 58 9.50 14.73 2.46
N SER A 59 8.85 15.80 2.94
CA SER A 59 9.38 16.66 4.00
C SER A 59 9.63 15.90 5.33
N PHE A 60 8.84 14.87 5.65
CA PHE A 60 9.01 14.08 6.88
C PHE A 60 10.34 13.30 6.88
N PHE A 61 10.68 12.71 5.74
CA PHE A 61 11.92 11.96 5.56
C PHE A 61 13.11 12.89 5.30
N GLU A 62 12.93 14.01 4.60
CA GLU A 62 13.96 15.05 4.45
C GLU A 62 14.49 15.55 5.80
N ARG A 63 13.60 15.79 6.77
CA ARG A 63 13.98 16.17 8.13
C ARG A 63 14.69 15.07 8.93
N ARG A 64 14.71 13.84 8.42
CA ARG A 64 15.36 12.66 9.01
C ARG A 64 16.62 12.24 8.25
N GLY A 65 17.11 13.09 7.35
CA GLY A 65 18.37 12.87 6.64
C GLY A 65 18.24 12.07 5.35
N HIS A 66 17.03 11.80 4.88
CA HIS A 66 16.82 11.24 3.54
C HIS A 66 16.84 12.36 2.51
N GLU A 67 17.62 12.20 1.44
CA GLU A 67 17.62 13.20 0.37
C GLU A 67 16.45 12.98 -0.58
N ARG A 68 15.76 14.06 -0.96
CA ARG A 68 14.63 14.02 -1.88
C ARG A 68 15.10 13.86 -3.32
N VAL A 69 14.67 12.78 -3.96
CA VAL A 69 14.98 12.46 -5.35
C VAL A 69 13.78 12.75 -6.25
N SER A 70 14.05 13.26 -7.45
CA SER A 70 13.02 13.51 -8.46
C SER A 70 12.44 12.20 -9.00
N ARG A 71 11.15 12.21 -9.36
CA ARG A 71 10.50 11.07 -9.99
C ARG A 71 11.18 10.67 -11.31
N TYR A 72 11.17 9.37 -11.59
CA TYR A 72 11.56 8.77 -12.86
C TYR A 72 10.36 8.72 -13.81
N PRO A 73 10.57 8.59 -15.13
CA PRO A 73 9.47 8.38 -16.07
C PRO A 73 8.82 7.02 -15.83
N VAL A 74 7.52 6.90 -16.14
CA VAL A 74 6.79 5.63 -16.02
C VAL A 74 7.29 4.57 -17.00
N VAL A 75 7.92 4.97 -18.11
CA VAL A 75 8.57 4.06 -19.05
C VAL A 75 9.98 3.77 -18.53
N ALA A 76 10.30 2.49 -18.34
CA ALA A 76 11.56 2.05 -17.76
C ALA A 76 12.69 2.11 -18.79
N ARG A 77 13.27 3.29 -19.01
CA ARG A 77 14.32 3.52 -20.04
C ARG A 77 15.72 3.00 -19.67
N TRP A 78 15.95 2.71 -18.39
CA TRP A 78 17.26 2.33 -17.83
C TRP A 78 17.46 0.81 -17.67
N ARG A 79 16.46 0.02 -18.05
CA ARG A 79 16.44 -1.44 -17.96
C ARG A 79 15.63 -2.01 -19.13
N ASP A 80 15.84 -3.27 -19.47
CA ASP A 80 15.28 -3.93 -20.66
C ASP A 80 14.35 -5.13 -20.34
N ASP A 81 14.18 -5.46 -19.07
CA ASP A 81 13.40 -6.59 -18.57
C ASP A 81 11.94 -6.25 -18.20
N VAL A 82 11.61 -4.96 -18.07
CA VAL A 82 10.24 -4.48 -17.81
C VAL A 82 9.88 -3.28 -18.69
N LEU A 83 8.60 -3.15 -19.06
CA LEU A 83 8.11 -2.04 -19.90
C LEU A 83 7.84 -0.76 -19.08
N PHE A 84 7.23 -0.92 -17.90
CA PHE A 84 6.76 0.18 -17.07
C PHE A 84 7.26 0.05 -15.64
N THR A 85 7.43 1.19 -14.98
CA THR A 85 7.76 1.28 -13.56
C THR A 85 6.54 0.87 -12.73
N GLY A 86 6.58 -0.30 -12.10
CA GLY A 86 5.47 -0.84 -11.27
C GLY A 86 5.67 -0.69 -9.75
N ALA A 87 6.87 -0.30 -9.31
CA ALA A 87 7.24 0.02 -7.93
C ALA A 87 8.37 1.05 -7.93
N SER A 88 8.56 1.79 -6.83
CA SER A 88 9.65 2.78 -6.70
C SER A 88 11.03 2.14 -6.80
N ILE A 89 11.21 0.93 -6.23
CA ILE A 89 12.48 0.22 -6.27
C ILE A 89 12.96 -0.11 -7.70
N MET A 90 12.03 -0.22 -8.64
CA MET A 90 12.36 -0.49 -10.05
C MET A 90 13.18 0.62 -10.70
N CYS A 91 13.18 1.83 -10.14
CA CYS A 91 14.03 2.95 -10.55
C CYS A 91 15.51 2.70 -10.28
N PHE A 92 15.83 1.81 -9.34
CA PHE A 92 17.17 1.53 -8.86
C PHE A 92 17.65 0.12 -9.24
N GLN A 93 16.72 -0.76 -9.62
CA GLN A 93 17.05 -2.07 -10.17
C GLN A 93 17.47 -2.02 -11.65
N PRO A 94 18.36 -2.93 -12.09
CA PRO A 94 19.16 -3.83 -11.25
C PRO A 94 20.45 -3.16 -10.72
N TRP A 95 20.91 -2.08 -11.38
CA TRP A 95 22.27 -1.56 -11.27
C TRP A 95 22.65 -1.02 -9.88
N VAL A 96 21.74 -0.30 -9.21
CA VAL A 96 21.99 0.22 -7.86
C VAL A 96 21.85 -0.89 -6.83
N THR A 97 20.88 -1.78 -7.00
CA THR A 97 20.65 -2.90 -6.09
C THR A 97 21.76 -3.95 -6.16
N SER A 98 22.43 -4.12 -7.31
CA SER A 98 23.63 -4.96 -7.46
C SER A 98 24.90 -4.26 -6.94
N GLY A 99 24.87 -2.93 -6.81
CA GLY A 99 26.00 -2.10 -6.39
C GLY A 99 26.96 -1.73 -7.52
N GLU A 100 26.57 -1.93 -8.78
CA GLU A 100 27.32 -1.49 -9.97
C GLU A 100 27.25 0.03 -10.17
N VAL A 101 26.18 0.66 -9.69
CA VAL A 101 25.95 2.11 -9.77
C VAL A 101 25.58 2.63 -8.39
N ASP A 102 26.14 3.78 -8.02
CA ASP A 102 25.77 4.44 -6.77
C ASP A 102 24.31 4.94 -6.82
N PRO A 103 23.55 4.85 -5.71
CA PRO A 103 22.24 5.47 -5.64
C PRO A 103 22.37 6.99 -5.77
N PRO A 104 21.35 7.70 -6.31
CA PRO A 104 21.41 9.16 -6.43
C PRO A 104 21.56 9.87 -5.08
N ALA A 105 21.10 9.23 -4.00
CA ALA A 105 21.40 9.59 -2.61
C ALA A 105 21.19 8.38 -1.69
N ASN A 106 21.76 8.40 -0.48
CA ASN A 106 21.61 7.28 0.46
C ASN A 106 21.63 7.77 1.93
N PRO A 107 20.52 7.69 2.67
CA PRO A 107 19.21 7.20 2.23
C PRO A 107 18.47 8.25 1.38
N LEU A 108 17.47 7.81 0.61
CA LEU A 108 16.68 8.69 -0.26
C LEU A 108 15.18 8.60 0.02
N VAL A 109 14.44 9.64 -0.37
CA VAL A 109 12.97 9.68 -0.38
C VAL A 109 12.44 10.12 -1.75
N ILE A 110 11.38 9.49 -2.24
CA ILE A 110 10.82 9.72 -3.57
C ILE A 110 9.29 9.56 -3.57
N SER A 111 8.60 10.23 -4.51
CA SER A 111 7.21 9.93 -4.88
C SER A 111 7.18 9.51 -6.34
N GLN A 112 7.12 8.21 -6.59
CA GLN A 112 7.25 7.62 -7.92
C GLN A 112 5.87 7.23 -8.49
N PRO A 113 5.45 7.80 -9.63
CA PRO A 113 4.33 7.28 -10.39
C PRO A 113 4.62 5.87 -10.89
N CYS A 114 3.70 4.95 -10.61
CA CYS A 114 3.78 3.54 -11.00
C CYS A 114 2.58 3.13 -11.84
N VAL A 115 2.79 2.20 -12.77
CA VAL A 115 1.75 1.60 -13.60
C VAL A 115 1.72 0.09 -13.38
N ARG A 116 0.54 -0.45 -13.08
CA ARG A 116 0.30 -1.89 -12.93
C ARG A 116 -0.89 -2.32 -13.79
N PHE A 117 -0.65 -3.37 -14.57
CA PHE A 117 -1.67 -4.05 -15.39
C PHE A 117 -2.18 -5.38 -14.82
N PRO A 118 -1.46 -6.11 -13.94
CA PRO A 118 -2.02 -7.34 -13.35
C PRO A 118 -3.35 -7.10 -12.62
N ASP A 119 -3.53 -5.93 -12.02
CA ASP A 119 -4.74 -5.56 -11.29
C ASP A 119 -5.83 -4.94 -12.17
N LEU A 120 -5.65 -4.90 -13.49
CA LEU A 120 -6.54 -4.17 -14.41
C LEU A 120 -8.00 -4.62 -14.27
N ASP A 121 -8.23 -5.93 -14.12
CA ASP A 121 -9.58 -6.47 -13.96
C ASP A 121 -10.27 -6.02 -12.67
N ASN A 122 -9.52 -5.58 -11.66
CA ASN A 122 -10.07 -5.10 -10.39
C ASN A 122 -10.38 -3.59 -10.39
N VAL A 123 -9.87 -2.85 -11.38
CA VAL A 123 -10.05 -1.40 -11.50
C VAL A 123 -11.52 -1.08 -11.79
N GLY A 124 -12.09 -0.18 -10.99
CA GLY A 124 -13.50 0.19 -11.02
C GLY A 124 -14.44 -0.79 -10.31
N LYS A 125 -13.97 -1.99 -9.94
CA LYS A 125 -14.80 -3.03 -9.29
C LYS A 125 -14.59 -3.15 -7.78
N THR A 126 -13.42 -2.80 -7.28
CA THR A 126 -13.04 -3.03 -5.87
C THR A 126 -12.89 -1.73 -5.07
N GLY A 127 -13.10 -0.58 -5.69
CA GLY A 127 -12.97 0.76 -5.10
C GLY A 127 -11.54 1.21 -4.77
N ARG A 128 -10.55 0.31 -4.77
CA ARG A 128 -9.17 0.59 -4.30
C ARG A 128 -8.06 0.46 -5.33
N HIS A 129 -8.28 -0.29 -6.42
CA HIS A 129 -7.24 -0.57 -7.41
C HIS A 129 -7.18 0.51 -8.47
N PHE A 130 -5.96 0.91 -8.85
CA PHE A 130 -5.71 1.88 -9.92
C PHE A 130 -4.73 1.26 -10.90
N THR A 131 -4.88 1.55 -12.19
CA THR A 131 -3.84 1.23 -13.17
C THR A 131 -2.59 2.08 -12.95
N MET A 132 -2.78 3.35 -12.55
CA MET A 132 -1.70 4.28 -12.23
C MET A 132 -1.91 4.87 -10.83
N PHE A 133 -0.85 4.84 -10.03
CA PHE A 133 -0.84 5.39 -8.67
C PHE A 133 0.55 5.96 -8.37
N GLU A 134 0.68 6.75 -7.32
CA GLU A 134 2.00 7.17 -6.82
C GLU A 134 2.39 6.31 -5.62
N MET A 135 3.54 5.66 -5.74
CA MET A 135 4.23 4.98 -4.66
C MET A 135 5.25 5.96 -4.07
N MET A 136 4.96 6.47 -2.89
CA MET A 136 5.95 7.20 -2.10
C MET A 136 6.84 6.19 -1.40
N ALA A 137 8.12 6.49 -1.25
CA ALA A 137 9.07 5.54 -0.72
C ALA A 137 10.24 6.24 -0.05
N HIS A 138 10.77 5.62 1.00
CA HIS A 138 12.14 5.84 1.44
C HIS A 138 12.95 4.58 1.15
N HIS A 139 14.13 4.75 0.56
CA HIS A 139 15.05 3.67 0.27
C HIS A 139 16.38 3.89 0.98
N ALA A 140 17.00 2.79 1.40
CA ALA A 140 18.36 2.79 1.93
C ALA A 140 19.10 1.59 1.34
N PHE A 141 20.30 1.85 0.84
CA PHE A 141 21.15 0.86 0.19
C PHE A 141 22.38 0.60 1.08
N ASN A 142 23.05 -0.54 0.86
CA ASN A 142 24.34 -0.84 1.51
C ASN A 142 24.30 -0.80 3.04
N ASN A 143 23.19 -1.23 3.65
CA ASN A 143 23.02 -1.32 5.11
C ASN A 143 23.15 0.02 5.88
N VAL A 144 22.86 1.18 5.27
CA VAL A 144 22.79 2.47 6.01
C VAL A 144 21.85 2.35 7.22
N TYR A 145 20.71 1.71 7.02
CA TYR A 145 19.88 1.11 8.06
C TYR A 145 19.11 -0.08 7.46
N PHE A 146 18.40 -0.84 8.30
CA PHE A 146 17.65 -1.99 7.85
C PHE A 146 16.33 -2.13 8.63
N LYS A 147 16.00 -3.34 9.11
CA LYS A 147 14.69 -3.70 9.68
C LYS A 147 14.18 -2.76 10.78
N ASP A 148 14.95 -2.61 11.85
CA ASP A 148 14.47 -1.91 13.05
C ASP A 148 14.15 -0.45 12.78
N GLU A 149 15.02 0.24 12.05
CA GLU A 149 14.83 1.64 11.69
C GLU A 149 13.73 1.82 10.64
N THR A 150 13.63 0.91 9.67
CA THR A 150 12.58 0.98 8.64
C THR A 150 11.18 0.92 9.26
N VAL A 151 10.98 -0.02 10.19
CA VAL A 151 9.69 -0.17 10.88
C VAL A 151 9.44 1.03 11.80
N ARG A 152 10.47 1.53 12.51
CA ARG A 152 10.36 2.74 13.35
C ARG A 152 9.95 3.97 12.53
N LEU A 153 10.60 4.21 11.39
CA LEU A 153 10.26 5.30 10.49
C LEU A 153 8.83 5.19 9.94
N GLY A 154 8.40 3.98 9.56
CA GLY A 154 7.03 3.74 9.10
C GLY A 154 6.00 4.02 10.20
N PHE A 155 6.27 3.61 11.44
CA PHE A 155 5.43 3.92 12.59
C PHE A 155 5.38 5.43 12.90
N GLU A 156 6.54 6.10 12.94
CA GLU A 156 6.61 7.54 13.17
C GLU A 156 5.91 8.35 12.08
N TRP A 157 6.00 7.90 10.83
CA TRP A 157 5.27 8.52 9.71
C TRP A 157 3.76 8.50 9.98
N LEU A 158 3.21 7.33 10.31
CA LEU A 158 1.78 7.19 10.62
C LEU A 158 1.35 8.06 11.80
N LYS A 159 2.15 8.11 12.86
CA LYS A 159 1.89 9.02 13.99
C LYS A 159 1.93 10.49 13.57
N SER A 160 2.85 10.87 12.68
CA SER A 160 2.99 12.26 12.23
C SER A 160 1.77 12.77 11.44
N ILE A 161 1.01 11.86 10.80
CA ILE A 161 -0.25 12.19 10.13
C ILE A 161 -1.49 11.96 11.01
N GLY A 162 -1.30 11.58 12.27
CA GLY A 162 -2.34 11.49 13.30
C GLY A 162 -3.03 10.13 13.42
N VAL A 163 -2.46 9.06 12.84
CA VAL A 163 -2.99 7.71 13.06
C VAL A 163 -2.74 7.30 14.51
N LYS A 164 -3.77 6.79 15.18
CA LYS A 164 -3.68 6.26 16.53
C LYS A 164 -2.95 4.92 16.52
N GLU A 165 -2.14 4.63 17.54
CA GLU A 165 -1.31 3.42 17.60
C GLU A 165 -2.15 2.14 17.57
N ASP A 166 -3.29 2.18 18.25
CA ASP A 166 -4.34 1.17 18.33
C ASP A 166 -5.01 0.87 16.98
N ASP A 167 -4.94 1.79 16.00
CA ASP A 167 -5.43 1.56 14.64
C ASP A 167 -4.41 0.86 13.72
N ILE A 168 -3.14 0.71 14.15
CA ILE A 168 -2.02 0.23 13.30
C ILE A 168 -1.76 -1.27 13.51
N VAL A 169 -1.56 -1.98 12.40
CA VAL A 169 -1.06 -3.36 12.37
C VAL A 169 0.12 -3.47 11.42
N PHE A 170 1.14 -4.23 11.81
CA PHE A 170 2.21 -4.67 10.93
C PHE A 170 2.07 -6.17 10.67
N LYS A 171 1.48 -6.54 9.53
CA LYS A 171 1.31 -7.94 9.13
C LYS A 171 2.60 -8.44 8.46
N GLU A 172 3.08 -9.61 8.89
CA GLU A 172 4.27 -10.24 8.30
C GLU A 172 3.88 -10.93 7.00
N ASP A 173 4.65 -10.70 5.94
CA ASP A 173 4.50 -11.38 4.66
C ASP A 173 5.86 -11.68 4.01
N TRP A 174 5.81 -12.16 2.77
CA TRP A 174 6.97 -12.29 1.90
C TRP A 174 6.74 -11.56 0.59
N TRP A 175 7.70 -10.71 0.21
CA TRP A 175 7.66 -9.96 -1.04
C TRP A 175 8.71 -10.47 -2.04
N GLU A 176 8.32 -10.50 -3.31
CA GLU A 176 9.22 -10.77 -4.44
C GLU A 176 8.84 -9.94 -5.68
N GLY A 177 9.85 -9.49 -6.43
CA GLY A 177 9.63 -8.72 -7.66
C GLY A 177 10.91 -8.14 -8.26
N GLY A 178 10.97 -8.08 -9.60
CA GLY A 178 12.10 -7.47 -10.31
C GLY A 178 13.46 -8.13 -10.07
N GLY A 179 13.47 -9.42 -9.69
CA GLY A 179 14.68 -10.20 -9.41
C GLY A 179 15.17 -10.17 -7.95
N ASN A 180 14.48 -9.45 -7.07
CA ASN A 180 14.80 -9.39 -5.63
C ASN A 180 13.63 -9.86 -4.77
N ALA A 181 13.93 -10.27 -3.53
CA ALA A 181 12.94 -10.71 -2.57
C ALA A 181 13.38 -10.45 -1.12
N GLY A 182 12.42 -10.51 -0.20
CA GLY A 182 12.68 -10.43 1.23
C GLY A 182 11.42 -10.49 2.09
N PRO A 183 11.57 -10.71 3.40
CA PRO A 183 10.45 -10.58 4.33
C PRO A 183 10.02 -9.12 4.39
N ASP A 184 8.74 -8.89 4.57
CA ASP A 184 8.18 -7.55 4.64
C ASP A 184 7.15 -7.40 5.77
N HIS A 185 6.81 -6.15 6.05
CA HIS A 185 5.69 -5.81 6.90
C HIS A 185 4.69 -4.97 6.10
N GLU A 186 3.50 -5.51 5.88
CA GLU A 186 2.36 -4.77 5.38
C GLU A 186 1.75 -3.96 6.52
N VAL A 187 1.70 -2.65 6.34
CA VAL A 187 1.25 -1.69 7.35
C VAL A 187 -0.20 -1.36 7.10
N ILE A 188 -1.07 -1.86 7.96
CA ILE A 188 -2.52 -1.82 7.79
C ILE A 188 -3.13 -0.88 8.81
N VAL A 189 -4.01 0.00 8.35
CA VAL A 189 -4.78 0.94 9.18
C VAL A 189 -6.25 0.81 8.82
N ARG A 190 -7.09 0.44 9.80
CA ARG A 190 -8.56 0.34 9.64
C ARG A 190 -9.03 -0.44 8.41
N GLY A 191 -8.41 -1.59 8.14
CA GLY A 191 -8.76 -2.41 6.98
C GLY A 191 -7.92 -2.15 5.73
N LEU A 192 -7.19 -1.03 5.66
CA LEU A 192 -6.47 -0.63 4.45
C LEU A 192 -4.97 -0.74 4.66
N GLU A 193 -4.31 -1.56 3.85
CA GLU A 193 -2.84 -1.56 3.75
C GLU A 193 -2.39 -0.21 3.15
N LEU A 194 -1.71 0.61 3.95
CA LEU A 194 -1.19 1.92 3.54
C LEU A 194 0.23 1.84 3.01
N ALA A 195 1.01 0.88 3.49
CA ALA A 195 2.41 0.73 3.11
C ALA A 195 2.88 -0.73 3.14
N THR A 196 3.94 -1.02 2.41
CA THR A 196 4.68 -2.27 2.44
C THR A 196 6.14 -1.94 2.76
N LEU A 197 6.69 -2.56 3.81
CA LEU A 197 8.07 -2.33 4.27
C LEU A 197 8.90 -3.58 4.01
N VAL A 198 9.47 -3.68 2.80
CA VAL A 198 10.24 -4.83 2.33
C VAL A 198 11.70 -4.71 2.76
N HIS A 199 12.20 -5.77 3.35
CA HIS A 199 13.60 -5.89 3.79
C HIS A 199 14.35 -6.77 2.81
N MET A 200 14.63 -6.23 1.62
CA MET A 200 15.26 -6.98 0.53
C MET A 200 16.62 -7.50 0.97
N ALA A 201 16.72 -8.83 0.97
CA ALA A 201 17.90 -9.56 1.42
C ALA A 201 18.27 -10.71 0.49
N TYR A 202 17.49 -10.93 -0.57
CA TYR A 202 17.69 -12.05 -1.48
C TYR A 202 17.53 -11.64 -2.95
N GLU A 203 18.29 -12.29 -3.80
CA GLU A 203 18.13 -12.34 -5.26
C GLU A 203 17.39 -13.62 -5.66
N GLY A 204 16.58 -13.54 -6.72
CA GLY A 204 15.86 -14.66 -7.30
C GLY A 204 14.33 -14.59 -7.14
N PRO A 205 13.63 -15.73 -7.28
CA PRO A 205 14.19 -17.08 -7.28
C PRO A 205 14.92 -17.45 -8.58
N VAL A 206 16.15 -17.99 -8.46
CA VAL A 206 16.89 -18.62 -9.57
C VAL A 206 16.82 -20.13 -9.39
N ASN A 207 16.16 -20.83 -10.32
CA ASN A 207 15.89 -22.28 -10.20
C ASN A 207 15.20 -22.67 -8.87
N GLY A 208 14.25 -21.85 -8.42
CA GLY A 208 13.52 -22.06 -7.17
C GLY A 208 14.32 -21.79 -5.90
N ARG A 209 15.50 -21.17 -6.00
CA ARG A 209 16.35 -20.81 -4.85
C ARG A 209 16.55 -19.31 -4.75
N TYR A 210 16.51 -18.81 -3.53
CA TYR A 210 16.90 -17.44 -3.19
C TYR A 210 18.36 -17.41 -2.77
N LEU A 211 19.12 -16.47 -3.33
CA LEU A 211 20.53 -16.26 -2.99
C LEU A 211 20.62 -15.04 -2.06
N GLU A 212 21.28 -15.16 -0.92
CA GLU A 212 21.39 -14.03 0.01
C GLU A 212 22.26 -12.92 -0.61
N MET A 213 21.73 -11.70 -0.59
CA MET A 213 22.42 -10.51 -1.07
C MET A 213 23.49 -10.07 -0.07
N LYS A 214 24.67 -9.73 -0.60
CA LYS A 214 25.72 -9.09 0.20
C LYS A 214 25.28 -7.70 0.69
N ASN A 215 24.64 -6.93 -0.20
CA ASN A 215 24.14 -5.59 0.09
C ASN A 215 22.63 -5.67 0.31
N LYS A 216 22.17 -5.52 1.55
CA LYS A 216 20.74 -5.49 1.85
C LYS A 216 20.19 -4.10 1.57
N VAL A 217 18.93 -4.07 1.14
CA VAL A 217 18.27 -2.85 0.70
C VAL A 217 16.94 -2.72 1.44
N VAL A 218 16.65 -1.51 1.88
CA VAL A 218 15.34 -1.11 2.36
C VAL A 218 14.51 -0.70 1.15
N ASP A 219 13.45 -1.46 0.89
CA ASP A 219 12.46 -1.17 -0.14
C ASP A 219 11.12 -0.90 0.54
N THR A 220 10.66 0.35 0.48
CA THR A 220 9.36 0.71 1.02
C THR A 220 8.45 1.22 -0.07
N GLY A 221 7.14 0.98 0.10
CA GLY A 221 6.12 1.50 -0.80
C GLY A 221 4.91 1.97 -0.01
N TYR A 222 4.61 3.26 -0.09
CA TYR A 222 3.48 3.92 0.57
C TYR A 222 2.53 4.43 -0.52
N GLY A 223 1.32 3.87 -0.58
CA GLY A 223 0.37 4.24 -1.63
C GLY A 223 -0.20 5.63 -1.39
N LEU A 224 0.22 6.65 -2.15
CA LEU A 224 -0.27 8.02 -2.01
C LEU A 224 -1.80 8.06 -2.11
N ASN A 225 -2.36 7.39 -3.12
CA ASN A 225 -3.80 7.33 -3.36
C ASN A 225 -4.55 6.75 -2.13
N ARG A 226 -3.99 5.74 -1.48
CA ARG A 226 -4.57 5.11 -0.28
C ARG A 226 -4.49 6.04 0.93
N HIS A 227 -3.40 6.80 1.10
CA HIS A 227 -3.29 7.82 2.13
C HIS A 227 -4.30 8.97 1.94
N VAL A 228 -4.51 9.41 0.70
CA VAL A 228 -5.56 10.39 0.39
C VAL A 228 -6.95 9.80 0.70
N TRP A 229 -7.20 8.55 0.30
CA TRP A 229 -8.48 7.89 0.52
C TRP A 229 -8.80 7.71 2.00
N ILE A 230 -7.87 7.19 2.80
CA ILE A 230 -8.07 6.99 4.24
C ILE A 230 -8.31 8.32 4.97
N SER A 231 -7.69 9.41 4.51
CA SER A 231 -7.92 10.75 5.07
C SER A 231 -9.30 11.32 4.76
N LYS A 232 -9.90 10.90 3.64
CA LYS A 232 -11.20 11.41 3.17
C LYS A 232 -12.36 10.53 3.62
N GLY A 233 -12.14 9.24 3.83
CA GLY A 233 -13.20 8.29 4.18
C GLY A 233 -14.31 8.20 3.13
N SER A 234 -14.01 8.54 1.86
CA SER A 234 -14.99 8.51 0.78
C SER A 234 -15.39 7.08 0.40
N PRO A 235 -16.52 6.87 -0.29
CA PRO A 235 -16.99 5.54 -0.67
C PRO A 235 -15.94 4.71 -1.42
N THR A 236 -15.24 5.33 -2.38
CA THR A 236 -14.11 4.70 -3.10
C THR A 236 -12.87 5.58 -3.07
N GLY A 237 -11.72 4.98 -3.41
CA GLY A 237 -10.49 5.71 -3.69
C GLY A 237 -10.61 6.65 -4.89
N TYR A 238 -11.53 6.36 -5.83
CA TYR A 238 -11.80 7.23 -6.96
C TYR A 238 -12.51 8.52 -6.53
N ASP A 239 -13.47 8.43 -5.61
CA ASP A 239 -14.13 9.61 -5.01
C ASP A 239 -13.12 10.47 -4.24
N ALA A 240 -12.11 9.84 -3.63
CA ALA A 240 -11.03 10.54 -2.97
C ALA A 240 -10.11 11.26 -3.96
N MET A 241 -9.71 10.60 -5.03
CA MET A 241 -8.70 11.10 -5.96
C MET A 241 -9.25 12.02 -7.04
N PHE A 242 -10.43 11.71 -7.58
CA PHE A 242 -10.98 12.34 -8.77
C PHE A 242 -12.42 12.86 -8.58
N PRO A 243 -12.74 13.57 -7.48
CA PRO A 243 -14.12 13.96 -7.16
C PRO A 243 -14.77 14.82 -8.25
N LYS A 244 -13.99 15.71 -8.89
CA LYS A 244 -14.48 16.58 -9.98
C LYS A 244 -14.77 15.79 -11.26
N LEU A 245 -13.91 14.84 -11.60
CA LEU A 245 -14.08 13.99 -12.79
C LEU A 245 -15.29 13.06 -12.62
N LEU A 246 -15.44 12.43 -11.45
CA LEU A 246 -16.60 11.57 -11.19
C LEU A 246 -17.90 12.38 -11.19
N LYS A 247 -17.90 13.58 -10.61
CA LYS A 247 -19.06 14.48 -10.67
C LYS A 247 -19.45 14.79 -12.12
N TYR A 248 -18.47 15.10 -12.97
CA TYR A 248 -18.70 15.34 -14.39
C TYR A 248 -19.28 14.10 -15.09
N LEU A 249 -18.66 12.92 -14.92
CA LEU A 249 -19.11 11.68 -15.57
C LEU A 249 -20.52 11.26 -15.13
N ARG A 250 -20.87 11.44 -13.86
CA ARG A 250 -22.24 11.19 -13.36
C ARG A 250 -23.26 12.13 -14.01
N ALA A 251 -22.92 13.42 -14.12
CA ALA A 251 -23.79 14.39 -14.79
C ALA A 251 -24.00 14.07 -16.27
N GLU A 252 -22.93 13.72 -17.00
CA GLU A 252 -23.01 13.40 -18.44
C GLU A 252 -23.72 12.06 -18.72
N SER A 253 -23.57 11.07 -17.84
CA SER A 253 -24.20 9.75 -18.03
C SER A 253 -25.64 9.68 -17.54
N GLY A 254 -26.08 10.64 -16.72
CA GLY A 254 -27.36 10.55 -15.99
C GLY A 254 -27.39 9.46 -14.93
N LEU A 255 -26.24 8.85 -14.59
CA LEU A 255 -26.12 7.81 -13.58
C LEU A 255 -25.62 8.42 -12.26
N ASP A 256 -26.46 8.34 -11.23
CA ASP A 256 -26.07 8.65 -9.85
C ASP A 256 -26.54 7.54 -8.92
N PHE A 257 -25.66 7.10 -8.04
CA PHE A 257 -25.92 5.98 -7.13
C PHE A 257 -25.78 6.45 -5.68
N PRO A 258 -26.63 5.95 -4.75
CA PRO A 258 -26.53 6.29 -3.34
C PRO A 258 -25.13 6.01 -2.79
N SER A 259 -24.58 6.96 -2.03
CA SER A 259 -23.23 6.81 -1.46
C SER A 259 -23.13 5.65 -0.47
N ASP A 260 -24.22 5.33 0.23
CA ASP A 260 -24.27 4.21 1.17
C ASP A 260 -24.17 2.86 0.44
N LEU A 261 -24.84 2.73 -0.71
CA LEU A 261 -24.73 1.55 -1.58
C LEU A 261 -23.28 1.36 -2.06
N ILE A 262 -22.65 2.42 -2.57
CA ILE A 262 -21.26 2.36 -3.03
C ILE A 262 -20.31 2.01 -1.87
N SER A 263 -20.56 2.56 -0.69
CA SER A 263 -19.74 2.31 0.51
C SER A 263 -19.81 0.86 0.95
N GLU A 264 -21.02 0.29 1.09
CA GLU A 264 -21.19 -1.12 1.43
C GLU A 264 -20.63 -2.05 0.36
N TYR A 265 -20.88 -1.74 -0.92
CA TYR A 265 -20.29 -2.47 -2.03
C TYR A 265 -18.76 -2.49 -1.94
N THR A 266 -18.13 -1.35 -1.64
CA THR A 266 -16.67 -1.25 -1.56
C THR A 266 -16.10 -2.03 -0.37
N LYS A 267 -16.77 -2.02 0.79
CA LYS A 267 -16.39 -2.81 1.96
C LYS A 267 -16.42 -4.31 1.63
N VAL A 268 -17.49 -4.78 0.99
CA VAL A 268 -17.67 -6.19 0.62
C VAL A 268 -16.69 -6.59 -0.48
N ALA A 269 -16.59 -5.80 -1.57
CA ALA A 269 -15.64 -6.04 -2.66
C ALA A 269 -14.17 -5.99 -2.18
N GLY A 270 -13.90 -5.35 -1.04
CA GLY A 270 -12.63 -5.43 -0.33
C GLY A 270 -12.13 -6.85 -0.11
N LYS A 271 -13.03 -7.78 0.18
CA LYS A 271 -12.74 -9.17 0.58
C LYS A 271 -12.42 -10.11 -0.57
N TYR A 272 -12.71 -9.70 -1.80
CA TYR A 272 -12.65 -10.57 -2.97
C TYR A 272 -11.66 -10.03 -4.00
N ASP A 273 -10.96 -10.95 -4.66
CA ASP A 273 -10.33 -10.66 -5.95
C ASP A 273 -11.38 -10.87 -7.06
N LEU A 274 -11.61 -9.84 -7.86
CA LEU A 274 -12.61 -9.81 -8.92
C LEU A 274 -12.00 -10.00 -10.33
N SER A 275 -10.72 -10.41 -10.39
CA SER A 275 -10.03 -10.83 -11.62
C SER A 275 -10.54 -12.18 -12.15
N GLY A 276 -10.89 -13.12 -11.25
CA GLY A 276 -11.12 -14.54 -11.56
C GLY A 276 -12.52 -14.97 -12.03
N GLY A 277 -13.40 -14.08 -12.50
CA GLY A 277 -14.68 -14.42 -13.13
C GLY A 277 -15.96 -14.10 -12.31
N ARG A 278 -17.14 -14.51 -12.84
CA ARG A 278 -18.47 -14.09 -12.34
C ARG A 278 -18.77 -14.51 -10.89
N SER A 279 -18.18 -15.60 -10.40
CA SER A 279 -18.52 -16.19 -9.10
C SER A 279 -18.28 -15.25 -7.91
N ASN A 280 -17.13 -14.58 -7.85
CA ASN A 280 -16.84 -13.63 -6.77
C ASN A 280 -17.69 -12.37 -6.87
N ARG A 281 -18.03 -11.92 -8.09
CA ARG A 281 -18.95 -10.80 -8.29
C ARG A 281 -20.35 -11.14 -7.77
N THR A 282 -20.85 -12.35 -8.04
CA THR A 282 -22.14 -12.82 -7.51
C THR A 282 -22.14 -12.81 -5.99
N LYS A 283 -21.08 -13.30 -5.33
CA LYS A 283 -20.96 -13.25 -3.87
C LYS A 283 -21.00 -11.82 -3.32
N VAL A 284 -20.31 -10.88 -3.98
CA VAL A 284 -20.35 -9.47 -3.58
C VAL A 284 -21.77 -8.93 -3.66
N ILE A 285 -22.47 -9.20 -4.77
CA ILE A 285 -23.85 -8.75 -4.97
C ILE A 285 -24.77 -9.33 -3.89
N GLU A 286 -24.76 -10.65 -3.70
CA GLU A 286 -25.58 -11.33 -2.69
C GLU A 286 -25.33 -10.78 -1.28
N GLU A 287 -24.06 -10.58 -0.89
CA GLU A 287 -23.72 -10.05 0.42
C GLU A 287 -24.14 -8.59 0.60
N VAL A 288 -23.99 -7.74 -0.42
CA VAL A 288 -24.44 -6.34 -0.37
C VAL A 288 -25.95 -6.25 -0.30
N SER A 289 -26.65 -7.04 -1.11
CA SER A 289 -28.12 -7.06 -1.14
C SER A 289 -28.71 -7.52 0.18
N LEU A 290 -28.11 -8.50 0.84
CA LEU A 290 -28.47 -8.91 2.20
C LEU A 290 -28.23 -7.82 3.24
N ARG A 291 -27.12 -7.06 3.15
CA ARG A 291 -26.80 -5.98 4.10
C ARG A 291 -27.74 -4.79 3.99
N LEU A 292 -28.23 -4.52 2.79
CA LEU A 292 -29.03 -3.34 2.47
C LEU A 292 -30.53 -3.64 2.30
N ASP A 293 -30.95 -4.90 2.52
CA ASP A 293 -32.34 -5.35 2.34
C ASP A 293 -32.88 -5.01 0.95
N MET A 294 -32.14 -5.40 -0.09
CA MET A 294 -32.49 -5.17 -1.50
C MET A 294 -32.39 -6.46 -2.33
N ASP A 295 -32.94 -6.42 -3.54
CA ASP A 295 -32.81 -7.50 -4.52
C ASP A 295 -31.35 -7.60 -5.05
N PRO A 296 -30.80 -8.82 -5.23
CA PRO A 296 -29.52 -9.06 -5.93
C PRO A 296 -29.38 -8.47 -7.35
#